data_AF-A0A920GIP3-F1
#
_entry.id   AF-A0A920GIP3-F1
#
_cell.length_a   1.000
_cell.length_b   1.000
_cell.length_c   1.000
_cell.angle_alpha   90.00
_cell.angle_beta   90.00
_cell.angle_gamma   90.00
#
_symmetry.space_group_name_H-M   'P 1'
#
loop_
_entity.id
_entity.type
_entity.pdbx_description
1 polymer ?
#
loop_
_entity_poly.entity_id
_entity_poly.type
_entity_poly.pdbx_seq_one_letter_code
_entity_poly.pdbx_strand_id
1 'polypeptide(L)'
;MSFSNESILIDQYLTNAIEVDVDAICDGERVFIAGIMEHIEEAGIHSGDSACVVPTQSLSKNILNSIDIQTKKIALELKVKGLINIQFAIKG
;
A
#
# COMPACT_ATOMS: atom_id res chain seq x y z
N MET A 1 -15.09 29.59 8.57
CA MET A 1 -14.86 28.63 7.48
C MET A 1 -13.36 28.39 7.44
N SER A 2 -12.88 27.31 8.06
CA SER A 2 -11.45 26.98 8.05
C SER A 2 -11.13 26.36 6.70
N PHE A 3 -10.37 27.07 5.87
CA PHE A 3 -9.70 26.44 4.73
C PHE A 3 -8.67 25.47 5.31
N SER A 4 -8.77 24.20 4.96
CA SER A 4 -7.72 23.23 5.21
C SER A 4 -6.45 23.71 4.48
N ASN A 5 -5.30 23.65 5.16
CA ASN A 5 -3.99 23.91 4.57
C ASN A 5 -3.64 22.74 3.63
N GLU A 6 -4.37 22.58 2.53
CA GLU A 6 -4.16 21.50 1.57
C GLU A 6 -3.13 21.92 0.52
N SER A 7 -1.92 21.41 0.69
CA SER A 7 -0.88 21.42 -0.35
C SER A 7 -1.22 20.41 -1.44
N ILE A 8 -1.11 20.81 -2.70
CA ILE A 8 -1.25 19.90 -3.84
C ILE A 8 0.03 19.07 -3.95
N LEU A 9 -0.11 17.74 -3.88
CA LEU A 9 0.98 16.81 -4.18
C LEU A 9 1.08 16.64 -5.70
N ILE A 10 2.25 16.96 -6.26
CA ILE A 10 2.60 16.65 -7.64
C ILE A 10 3.74 15.64 -7.57
N ASP A 11 3.50 14.43 -8.07
CA ASP A 11 4.48 13.35 -8.05
C ASP A 11 4.76 12.83 -9.47
N GLN A 12 5.89 12.14 -9.63
CA GLN A 12 6.26 11.53 -10.90
C GLN A 12 5.38 10.32 -11.19
N TYR A 13 4.84 10.24 -12.41
CA TYR A 13 4.10 9.06 -12.86
C TYR A 13 5.04 7.85 -13.01
N LEU A 14 4.72 6.76 -12.30
CA LEU A 14 5.48 5.52 -12.33
C LEU A 14 4.92 4.57 -13.40
N THR A 15 5.32 4.77 -14.66
CA THR A 15 5.00 3.84 -15.75
C THR A 15 5.47 2.41 -15.47
N ASN A 16 4.66 1.42 -15.87
CA ASN A 16 4.95 -0.01 -15.80
C ASN A 16 5.28 -0.51 -14.38
N ALA A 17 4.69 0.10 -13.36
CA ALA A 17 4.81 -0.35 -11.98
C ALA A 17 3.61 -1.23 -11.62
N ILE A 18 3.86 -2.27 -10.83
CA ILE A 18 2.81 -3.12 -10.27
C ILE A 18 2.25 -2.41 -9.04
N GLU A 19 0.94 -2.22 -8.99
CA GLU A 19 0.26 -1.67 -7.82
C GLU A 19 -0.09 -2.79 -6.82
N VAL A 20 0.12 -2.51 -5.53
CA VAL A 20 -0.11 -3.45 -4.44
C VAL A 20 -0.87 -2.75 -3.31
N ASP A 21 -2.04 -3.28 -2.96
CA ASP A 21 -2.78 -2.88 -1.76
C ASP A 21 -2.45 -3.79 -0.59
N VAL A 22 -2.21 -3.20 0.58
CA VAL A 22 -1.93 -3.94 1.81
C VAL A 22 -2.89 -3.51 2.91
N ASP A 23 -3.72 -4.45 3.35
CA ASP A 23 -4.59 -4.27 4.51
C ASP A 23 -3.94 -4.85 5.76
N ALA A 24 -3.85 -4.04 6.81
CA ALA A 24 -3.28 -4.42 8.09
C ALA A 24 -4.08 -3.86 9.28
N ILE A 25 -3.91 -4.50 10.45
CA ILE A 25 -4.46 -4.08 11.73
C ILE A 25 -3.31 -3.85 12.71
N CYS A 26 -3.31 -2.71 13.39
CA CYS A 26 -2.35 -2.37 14.44
C CYS A 26 -3.05 -2.19 15.78
N ASP A 27 -2.54 -2.80 16.85
CA ASP A 27 -3.03 -2.56 18.23
C ASP A 27 -2.29 -1.41 18.94
N GLY A 28 -1.31 -0.80 18.26
CA GLY A 28 -0.42 0.24 18.77
C GLY A 28 0.99 -0.26 19.09
N GLU A 29 1.19 -1.58 19.17
CA GLU A 29 2.50 -2.21 19.45
C GLU A 29 2.86 -3.27 18.40
N ARG A 30 1.85 -3.99 17.90
CA ARG A 30 1.99 -5.06 16.92
C ARG A 30 1.11 -4.78 15.72
N VAL A 31 1.59 -5.22 14.57
CA VAL A 31 0.93 -5.05 13.29
C VAL A 31 0.71 -6.43 12.68
N PHE A 32 -0.53 -6.72 12.33
CA PHE A 32 -0.96 -7.92 11.64
C PHE A 32 -1.35 -7.56 10.21
N ILE A 33 -0.70 -8.16 9.22
CA ILE A 33 -1.06 -7.99 7.80
C ILE A 33 -2.13 -9.01 7.44
N ALA A 34 -3.31 -8.52 7.06
CA ALA A 34 -4.46 -9.33 6.72
C ALA A 34 -4.45 -9.78 5.25
N GLY A 35 -3.96 -8.92 4.35
CA GLY A 35 -3.90 -9.22 2.92
C GLY A 35 -2.89 -8.36 2.20
N ILE A 36 -2.24 -8.96 1.20
CA ILE A 36 -1.42 -8.27 0.20
C ILE A 36 -2.06 -8.62 -1.15
N MET A 37 -2.60 -7.61 -1.82
CA MET A 37 -3.36 -7.71 -3.06
C MET A 37 -2.53 -7.13 -4.20
N GLU A 38 -2.32 -7.91 -5.25
CA GLU A 38 -1.66 -7.44 -6.48
C GLU A 38 -2.72 -7.02 -7.48
N HIS A 39 -2.62 -5.81 -8.02
CA HIS A 39 -3.49 -5.35 -9.10
C HIS A 39 -3.06 -5.98 -10.43
N ILE A 40 -4.04 -6.34 -11.27
CA ILE A 40 -3.80 -6.86 -12.61
C ILE A 40 -3.39 -5.74 -13.56
N GLU A 41 -4.03 -4.59 -13.39
CA GLU A 41 -3.69 -3.35 -14.06
C GLU A 41 -2.42 -2.70 -13.49
N GLU A 42 -1.71 -1.95 -14.33
CA GLU A 42 -0.54 -1.17 -13.90
C GLU A 42 -0.95 0.04 -13.06
N ALA A 43 -0.02 0.51 -12.22
CA ALA A 43 -0.19 1.70 -11.41
C ALA A 43 -0.58 2.92 -12.27
N GLY A 44 -1.70 3.55 -11.93
CA GLY A 44 -2.27 4.68 -12.67
C GLY A 44 -3.75 4.52 -13.05
N ILE A 45 -4.29 3.31 -12.97
CA ILE A 45 -5.73 3.04 -12.98
C ILE A 45 -6.22 3.06 -11.53
N HIS A 46 -7.36 3.71 -11.27
CA HIS A 46 -7.85 3.86 -9.90
C HIS A 46 -8.14 2.50 -9.26
N SER A 47 -7.65 2.26 -8.05
CA SER A 47 -7.72 0.96 -7.36
C SER A 47 -9.11 0.34 -7.26
N GLY A 48 -10.17 1.17 -7.22
CA GLY A 48 -11.56 0.73 -7.23
C GLY A 48 -12.08 0.18 -8.57
N ASP A 49 -11.38 0.47 -9.67
CA ASP A 49 -11.71 0.00 -11.02
C ASP A 49 -10.77 -1.14 -11.47
N SER A 50 -9.70 -1.39 -10.73
CA SER A 50 -8.72 -2.45 -11.00
C SER A 50 -9.20 -3.82 -10.47
N ALA A 51 -8.92 -4.88 -11.22
CA ALA A 51 -9.02 -6.23 -10.70
C ALA A 51 -7.78 -6.53 -9.83
N CYS A 52 -7.97 -7.20 -8.70
CA CYS A 52 -6.86 -7.62 -7.85
C CYS A 52 -6.90 -9.11 -7.54
N VAL A 53 -5.73 -9.68 -7.22
CA VAL A 53 -5.56 -11.09 -6.88
C VAL A 53 -4.91 -11.25 -5.51
N VAL A 54 -5.47 -12.19 -4.74
CA VAL A 54 -4.94 -12.66 -3.45
C VAL A 54 -4.85 -14.18 -3.45
N PRO A 55 -3.68 -14.78 -3.14
CA PRO A 55 -2.40 -14.12 -2.88
C PRO A 55 -1.76 -13.56 -4.17
N THR A 56 -0.82 -12.63 -4.03
CA THR A 56 -0.04 -12.05 -5.13
C THR A 56 0.58 -13.15 -6.02
N GLN A 57 0.64 -12.92 -7.34
CA GLN A 57 1.06 -13.92 -8.32
C GLN A 57 2.48 -13.69 -8.85
N SER A 58 2.88 -12.44 -9.09
CA SER A 58 4.13 -12.11 -9.78
C SER A 58 5.23 -11.60 -8.85
N LEU A 59 4.89 -11.23 -7.61
CA LEU A 59 5.84 -10.65 -6.67
C LEU A 59 6.82 -11.67 -6.08
N SER A 60 8.11 -11.31 -6.06
CA SER A 60 9.13 -12.14 -5.42
C SER A 60 9.01 -12.12 -3.89
N LYS A 61 9.49 -13.19 -3.23
CA LYS A 61 9.53 -13.24 -1.75
C LYS A 61 10.29 -12.07 -1.12
N ASN A 62 11.34 -11.57 -1.78
CA ASN A 62 12.12 -10.43 -1.29
C ASN A 62 11.28 -9.14 -1.31
N ILE A 63 10.46 -8.94 -2.35
CA ILE A 63 9.54 -7.81 -2.44
C ILE A 63 8.46 -7.94 -1.35
N LEU A 64 7.85 -9.13 -1.20
CA LEU A 64 6.84 -9.36 -0.17
C LEU A 64 7.38 -9.12 1.24
N ASN A 65 8.60 -9.55 1.54
CA ASN A 65 9.27 -9.25 2.81
C ASN A 65 9.53 -7.75 3.01
N SER A 66 9.88 -7.03 1.93
CA SER A 66 10.09 -5.59 1.99
C SER A 66 8.79 -4.84 2.26
N ILE A 67 7.70 -5.26 1.61
CA ILE A 67 6.35 -4.75 1.86
C ILE A 67 5.96 -4.99 3.31
N ASP A 68 6.13 -6.21 3.84
CA ASP A 68 5.81 -6.53 5.24
C ASP A 68 6.57 -5.62 6.22
N ILE A 69 7.88 -5.47 6.05
CA ILE A 69 8.71 -4.61 6.91
C ILE A 69 8.26 -3.15 6.82
N GLN A 70 8.00 -2.64 5.62
CA GLN A 70 7.59 -1.26 5.41
C GLN A 70 6.21 -0.98 5.99
N THR A 71 5.23 -1.86 5.77
CA THR A 71 3.88 -1.75 6.34
C THR A 71 3.92 -1.68 7.86
N LYS A 72 4.70 -2.55 8.50
CA LYS A 72 4.87 -2.55 9.97
C LYS A 72 5.50 -1.25 10.45
N LYS A 73 6.54 -0.78 9.76
CA LYS A 73 7.25 0.47 10.12
C LYS A 73 6.32 1.68 10.00
N ILE A 74 5.58 1.80 8.90
CA ILE A 74 4.63 2.90 8.66
C ILE A 74 3.53 2.90 9.71
N ALA A 75 2.90 1.75 9.95
CA ALA A 75 1.79 1.65 10.91
C ALA A 75 2.20 2.04 12.34
N LEU A 76 3.40 1.63 12.78
CA LEU A 76 3.92 1.99 14.11
C LEU A 76 4.34 3.45 14.20
N GLU A 77 5.01 3.99 13.18
CA GLU A 77 5.46 5.39 13.17
C GLU A 77 4.28 6.36 13.14
N LEU A 78 3.22 6.02 12.40
CA LEU A 78 1.96 6.77 12.37
C LEU A 78 1.07 6.52 13.60
N LYS A 79 1.51 5.66 14.54
CA LYS A 79 0.78 5.33 15.79
C LYS A 79 -0.64 4.83 15.52
N VAL A 80 -0.81 4.04 14.47
CA VAL A 80 -2.11 3.46 14.09
C VAL A 80 -2.65 2.60 15.24
N LYS A 81 -3.95 2.74 15.52
CA LYS A 81 -4.73 1.84 16.38
C LYS A 81 -6.04 1.49 15.67
N GLY A 82 -6.08 0.31 15.06
CA GLY A 82 -7.15 -0.14 14.18
C GLY A 82 -6.63 -0.54 12.80
N LEU A 83 -7.47 -0.34 11.78
CA LEU A 83 -7.18 -0.70 10.39
C LEU A 83 -6.29 0.36 9.72
N ILE A 84 -5.40 -0.10 8.84
CA ILE A 84 -4.66 0.72 7.88
C ILE A 84 -4.62 0.00 6.54
N ASN A 85 -4.80 0.77 5.48
CA ASN A 85 -4.57 0.35 4.10
C ASN A 85 -3.36 1.15 3.56
N ILE A 86 -2.43 0.47 2.88
CA ILE A 86 -1.23 1.08 2.30
C ILE A 86 -1.10 0.62 0.85
N GLN A 87 -0.91 1.58 -0.05
CA GLN A 87 -0.67 1.36 -1.47
C GLN A 87 0.82 1.46 -1.79
N PHE A 88 1.35 0.46 -2.47
CA PHE A 88 2.73 0.45 -2.97
C PHE A 88 2.74 0.36 -4.49
N ALA A 89 3.66 1.09 -5.12
CA ALA A 89 4.02 0.91 -6.53
C ALA A 89 5.39 0.23 -6.61
N ILE A 90 5.44 -0.95 -7.20
CA ILE A 90 6.66 -1.75 -7.34
C ILE A 90 7.20 -1.60 -8.76
N LYS A 91 8.37 -0.96 -8.86
CA LYS A 91 9.10 -0.79 -10.12
C LYS A 91 10.44 -1.51 -10.04
N GLY A 92 10.74 -2.31 -11.06
CA GLY A 92 12.00 -3.06 -11.20
C GLY A 92 13.19 -2.15 -11.50
#